data_AF-A0AB39LE33-F1
#
_entry.id   AF-A0AB39LE33-F1
#
_cell.length_a   1.000
_cell.length_b   1.000
_cell.length_c   1.000
_cell.angle_alpha   90.00
_cell.angle_beta   90.00
_cell.angle_gamma   90.00
#
_symmetry.space_group_name_H-M   'P 1'
#
loop_
_entity.id
_entity.type
_entity.pdbx_description
1 polymer ?
#
loop_
_entity_poly.entity_id
_entity_poly.type
_entity_poly.pdbx_seq_one_letter_code
_entity_poly.pdbx_strand_id
1 'polypeptide(L)'
;MNEIWDKVISVEFGAALLGALAGGVFTILGSWLQSRSSNKAAALAQAKANAQRGFDTLTQLKVRLETQNFVGIGSGETRAAWNRERETLITTANSAIMLLPEEYKETRGQVLMLLRMIKRWEGLPAWPEYKLETSLLLSEAMKFLGLFVRGSSVPEKRDMTEVIAREIEHYRRQEAHRELEDLNREGEERGLDAEGRERAAYLEQFLGLSQAPETPEAGSGTPS
;
A
#
# COMPACT_ATOMS: atom_id res chain seq x y z
N MET A 1 -61.89 -61.61 11.16
CA MET A 1 -61.28 -60.71 10.15
C MET A 1 -60.67 -59.50 10.85
N ASN A 2 -59.56 -59.63 11.59
CA ASN A 2 -58.92 -58.49 12.29
C ASN A 2 -57.37 -58.46 12.17
N GLU A 3 -56.73 -59.37 11.43
CA GLU A 3 -55.25 -59.42 11.35
C GLU A 3 -54.66 -58.59 10.19
N ILE A 4 -55.49 -58.16 9.24
CA ILE A 4 -55.01 -57.45 8.03
C ILE A 4 -54.87 -55.93 8.29
N TRP A 5 -55.72 -55.36 9.16
CA TRP A 5 -55.67 -53.93 9.50
C TRP A 5 -54.52 -53.57 10.45
N ASP A 6 -54.15 -54.47 11.36
CA ASP A 6 -53.09 -54.23 12.36
C ASP A 6 -51.67 -54.27 11.74
N LYS A 7 -51.51 -55.01 10.63
CA LYS A 7 -50.25 -55.10 9.89
C LYS A 7 -50.00 -53.90 8.97
N VAL A 8 -51.05 -53.32 8.38
CA VAL A 8 -50.92 -52.15 7.49
C VAL A 8 -50.60 -50.90 8.32
N ILE A 9 -51.24 -50.73 9.47
CA ILE A 9 -51.00 -49.58 10.35
C ILE A 9 -49.59 -49.64 10.98
N SER A 10 -49.08 -50.81 11.40
CA SER A 10 -47.74 -50.88 12.02
C SER A 10 -46.59 -50.67 11.04
N VAL A 11 -46.72 -51.11 9.78
CA VAL A 11 -45.67 -50.93 8.75
C VAL A 11 -45.65 -49.50 8.23
N GLU A 12 -46.80 -48.88 8.00
CA GLU A 12 -46.89 -47.47 7.56
C GLU A 12 -46.49 -46.50 8.67
N PHE A 13 -46.87 -46.77 9.92
CA PHE A 13 -46.45 -45.94 11.06
C PHE A 13 -44.95 -46.08 11.35
N GLY A 14 -44.36 -47.28 11.22
CA GLY A 14 -42.92 -47.50 11.36
C GLY A 14 -42.09 -46.86 10.24
N ALA A 15 -42.56 -46.91 8.99
CA ALA A 15 -41.94 -46.23 7.87
C ALA A 15 -42.08 -44.70 7.96
N ALA A 16 -43.23 -44.19 8.43
CA ALA A 16 -43.45 -42.77 8.67
C ALA A 16 -42.59 -42.23 9.82
N LEU A 17 -42.39 -43.00 10.89
CA LEU A 17 -41.52 -42.62 12.01
C LEU A 17 -40.04 -42.60 11.60
N LEU A 18 -39.60 -43.57 10.80
CA LEU A 18 -38.25 -43.60 10.22
C LEU A 18 -38.04 -42.49 9.18
N GLY A 19 -39.05 -42.19 8.36
CA GLY A 19 -39.04 -41.06 7.44
C GLY A 19 -39.00 -39.71 8.16
N ALA A 20 -39.72 -39.56 9.28
CA ALA A 20 -39.69 -38.36 10.12
C ALA A 20 -38.37 -38.22 10.89
N LEU A 21 -37.77 -39.32 11.36
CA LEU A 21 -36.43 -39.32 11.98
C LEU A 21 -35.34 -38.98 10.97
N ALA A 22 -35.37 -39.58 9.77
CA ALA A 22 -34.44 -39.24 8.69
C ALA A 22 -34.64 -37.78 8.25
N GLY A 23 -35.88 -37.34 8.01
CA GLY A 23 -36.21 -35.96 7.65
C GLY A 23 -35.80 -34.94 8.73
N GLY A 24 -35.97 -35.27 10.01
CA GLY A 24 -35.53 -34.45 11.14
C GLY A 24 -34.01 -34.32 11.22
N VAL A 25 -33.27 -35.42 11.01
CA VAL A 25 -31.81 -35.42 10.98
C VAL A 25 -31.25 -34.64 9.78
N PHE A 26 -31.83 -34.80 8.59
CA PHE A 26 -31.45 -34.02 7.41
C PHE A 26 -31.80 -32.53 7.56
N THR A 27 -32.90 -32.19 8.23
CA THR A 27 -33.27 -30.79 8.51
C THR A 27 -32.33 -30.15 9.53
N ILE A 28 -31.92 -30.89 10.56
CA ILE A 28 -30.92 -30.42 11.55
C ILE A 28 -29.53 -30.25 10.90
N LEU A 29 -29.09 -31.22 10.09
CA LEU A 29 -27.84 -31.11 9.33
C LEU A 29 -27.90 -29.95 8.31
N GLY A 30 -29.02 -29.79 7.62
CA GLY A 30 -29.25 -28.72 6.65
C GLY A 30 -29.24 -27.34 7.31
N SER A 31 -29.97 -27.15 8.40
CA SER A 31 -29.98 -25.91 9.18
C SER A 31 -28.64 -25.59 9.82
N TRP A 32 -27.88 -26.60 10.27
CA TRP A 32 -26.53 -26.42 10.81
C TRP A 32 -25.52 -26.03 9.72
N LEU A 33 -25.58 -26.66 8.54
CA LEU A 33 -24.77 -26.29 7.38
C LEU A 33 -25.12 -24.89 6.86
N GLN A 34 -26.41 -24.55 6.82
CA GLN A 34 -26.92 -23.25 6.40
C GLN A 34 -26.58 -22.15 7.42
N SER A 35 -26.64 -22.44 8.72
CA SER A 35 -26.20 -21.52 9.78
C SER A 35 -24.68 -21.30 9.71
N ARG A 36 -23.89 -22.37 9.52
CA ARG A 36 -22.43 -22.24 9.36
C ARG A 36 -22.03 -21.49 8.09
N SER A 37 -22.70 -21.75 6.97
CA SER A 37 -22.43 -21.02 5.72
C SER A 37 -22.87 -19.56 5.81
N SER A 38 -24.03 -19.28 6.42
CA SER A 38 -24.52 -17.92 6.68
C SER A 38 -23.58 -17.14 7.60
N ASN A 39 -23.11 -17.75 8.70
CA ASN A 39 -22.15 -17.12 9.62
C ASN A 39 -20.81 -16.84 8.94
N LYS A 40 -20.31 -17.75 8.10
CA LYS A 40 -19.09 -17.53 7.30
C LYS A 40 -19.27 -16.41 6.28
N ALA A 41 -20.41 -16.36 5.60
CA ALA A 41 -20.72 -15.30 4.64
C ALA A 41 -20.84 -13.93 5.34
N ALA A 42 -21.50 -13.87 6.49
CA ALA A 42 -21.61 -12.66 7.31
C ALA A 42 -20.23 -12.19 7.81
N ALA A 43 -19.40 -13.11 8.31
CA ALA A 43 -18.03 -12.81 8.74
C ALA A 43 -17.17 -12.27 7.59
N LEU A 44 -17.26 -12.89 6.39
CA LEU A 44 -16.58 -12.41 5.19
C LEU A 44 -17.09 -11.02 4.75
N ALA A 45 -18.41 -10.80 4.78
CA ALA A 45 -19.00 -9.51 4.44
C ALA A 45 -18.53 -8.41 5.41
N GLN A 46 -18.48 -8.70 6.71
CA GLN A 46 -17.96 -7.78 7.71
C GLN A 46 -16.46 -7.51 7.51
N ALA A 47 -15.66 -8.55 7.22
CA ALA A 47 -14.24 -8.40 6.93
C ALA A 47 -13.99 -7.51 5.71
N LYS A 48 -14.74 -7.74 4.62
CA LYS A 48 -14.70 -6.90 3.42
C LYS A 48 -15.14 -5.46 3.70
N ALA A 49 -16.18 -5.27 4.51
CA ALA A 49 -16.62 -3.92 4.90
C ALA A 49 -15.55 -3.18 5.72
N ASN A 50 -14.87 -3.86 6.64
CA ASN A 50 -13.76 -3.28 7.41
C ASN A 50 -12.56 -2.94 6.51
N ALA A 51 -12.19 -3.84 5.60
CA ALA A 51 -11.14 -3.57 4.62
C ALA A 51 -11.50 -2.41 3.67
N GLN A 52 -12.76 -2.32 3.24
CA GLN A 52 -13.26 -1.20 2.44
C GLN A 52 -13.16 0.12 3.20
N ARG A 53 -13.58 0.18 4.47
CA ARG A 53 -13.39 1.39 5.29
C ARG A 53 -11.92 1.77 5.42
N GLY A 54 -11.04 0.80 5.62
CA GLY A 54 -9.59 1.04 5.62
C GLY A 54 -9.12 1.63 4.28
N PHE A 55 -9.54 1.02 3.16
CA PHE A 55 -9.23 1.46 1.81
C PHE A 55 -9.71 2.90 1.53
N ASP A 56 -10.96 3.21 1.88
CA ASP A 56 -11.54 4.54 1.70
C ASP A 56 -10.80 5.59 2.53
N THR A 57 -10.46 5.27 3.77
CA THR A 57 -9.68 6.16 4.67
C THR A 57 -8.28 6.42 4.10
N LEU A 58 -7.60 5.38 3.58
CA LEU A 58 -6.29 5.56 2.94
C LEU A 58 -6.38 6.33 1.62
N THR A 59 -7.47 6.15 0.88
CA THR A 59 -7.77 6.95 -0.32
C THR A 59 -7.91 8.42 0.06
N GLN A 60 -8.65 8.72 1.12
CA GLN A 60 -8.78 10.10 1.62
C GLN A 60 -7.42 10.67 2.01
N LEU A 61 -6.58 9.93 2.74
CA LEU A 61 -5.23 10.36 3.08
C LEU A 61 -4.38 10.62 1.84
N LYS A 62 -4.45 9.75 0.83
CA LYS A 62 -3.74 9.93 -0.43
C LYS A 62 -4.20 11.18 -1.17
N VAL A 63 -5.52 11.42 -1.27
CA VAL A 63 -6.05 12.65 -1.88
C VAL A 63 -5.55 13.88 -1.14
N ARG A 64 -5.58 13.87 0.20
CA ARG A 64 -5.06 14.98 1.01
C ARG A 64 -3.57 15.21 0.76
N LEU A 65 -2.76 14.15 0.75
CA LEU A 65 -1.33 14.21 0.42
C LEU A 65 -1.10 14.87 -0.95
N GLU A 66 -1.86 14.48 -1.96
CA GLU A 66 -1.70 15.00 -3.32
C GLU A 66 -2.06 16.48 -3.44
N THR A 67 -3.01 16.97 -2.64
CA THR A 67 -3.42 18.38 -2.64
C THR A 67 -2.42 19.32 -1.95
N GLN A 68 -1.48 18.81 -1.16
CA GLN A 68 -0.49 19.63 -0.47
C GLN A 68 0.70 19.95 -1.39
N ASN A 69 1.04 21.24 -1.45
CA ASN A 69 2.11 21.79 -2.28
C ASN A 69 3.18 22.51 -1.44
N PHE A 70 3.59 21.91 -0.32
CA PHE A 70 4.62 22.51 0.53
C PHE A 70 5.97 22.56 -0.21
N VAL A 71 6.72 23.64 -0.01
CA VAL A 71 8.03 23.84 -0.62
C VAL A 71 9.14 23.44 0.36
N GLY A 72 10.13 22.69 -0.12
CA GLY A 72 11.30 22.30 0.66
C GLY A 72 10.95 21.59 1.96
N ILE A 73 11.46 22.09 3.09
CA ILE A 73 11.31 21.47 4.42
C ILE A 73 10.03 21.87 5.16
N GLY A 74 9.23 22.79 4.60
CA GLY A 74 8.03 23.33 5.25
C GLY A 74 8.29 24.19 6.50
N SER A 75 7.22 24.75 7.07
CA SER A 75 7.27 25.47 8.34
C SER A 75 6.93 24.54 9.52
N GLY A 76 7.17 24.99 10.76
CA GLY A 76 6.69 24.26 11.95
C GLY A 76 5.17 24.05 11.93
N GLU A 77 4.43 25.07 11.47
CA GLU A 77 2.96 25.02 11.40
C GLU A 77 2.46 24.06 10.32
N THR A 78 3.02 24.08 9.11
CA THR A 78 2.59 23.16 8.04
C THR A 78 2.91 21.70 8.39
N ARG A 79 4.09 21.45 8.98
CA ARG A 79 4.45 20.12 9.50
C ARG A 79 3.48 19.63 10.57
N ALA A 80 3.15 20.49 11.54
CA ALA A 80 2.22 20.13 12.61
C ALA A 80 0.79 19.90 12.11
N ALA A 81 0.31 20.72 11.16
CA ALA A 81 -0.99 20.53 10.52
C ALA A 81 -1.07 19.20 9.77
N TRP A 82 -0.08 18.94 8.90
CA TRP A 82 0.01 17.68 8.14
C TRP A 82 0.09 16.45 9.06
N ASN A 83 0.95 16.48 10.07
CA ASN A 83 1.16 15.34 10.96
C ASN A 83 -0.12 14.98 11.74
N ARG A 84 -0.92 15.97 12.16
CA ARG A 84 -2.22 15.74 12.82
C ARG A 84 -3.23 15.08 11.90
N GLU A 85 -3.34 15.57 10.65
CA GLU A 85 -4.24 14.99 9.66
C GLU A 85 -3.83 13.54 9.31
N ARG A 86 -2.53 13.34 9.01
CA ARG A 86 -1.95 12.02 8.78
C ARG A 86 -2.23 11.05 9.93
N GLU A 87 -1.95 11.45 11.17
CA GLU A 87 -2.13 10.60 12.35
C GLU A 87 -3.59 10.20 12.56
N THR A 88 -4.51 11.13 12.36
CA THR A 88 -5.97 10.88 12.46
C THR A 88 -6.41 9.83 11.44
N LEU A 89 -6.02 9.98 10.18
CA LEU A 89 -6.42 9.07 9.10
C LEU A 89 -5.74 7.70 9.22
N ILE A 90 -4.45 7.65 9.57
CA ILE A 90 -3.76 6.37 9.79
C ILE A 90 -4.35 5.62 10.99
N THR A 91 -4.66 6.31 12.08
CA THR A 91 -5.30 5.67 13.25
C THR A 91 -6.68 5.12 12.91
N THR A 92 -7.47 5.87 12.14
CA THR A 92 -8.79 5.44 11.66
C THR A 92 -8.67 4.20 10.76
N ALA A 93 -7.76 4.23 9.79
CA ALA A 93 -7.51 3.09 8.91
C ALA A 93 -7.04 1.86 9.70
N ASN A 94 -6.05 2.03 10.60
CA ASN A 94 -5.54 0.96 11.47
C ASN A 94 -6.65 0.29 12.27
N SER A 95 -7.57 1.09 12.84
CA SER A 95 -8.68 0.57 13.64
C SER A 95 -9.61 -0.32 12.80
N ALA A 96 -9.90 0.08 11.56
CA ALA A 96 -10.69 -0.76 10.65
C ALA A 96 -9.92 -2.03 10.24
N ILE A 97 -8.62 -1.90 9.94
CA ILE A 97 -7.77 -3.01 9.49
C ILE A 97 -7.55 -4.06 10.60
N MET A 98 -7.44 -3.64 11.86
CA MET A 98 -7.29 -4.53 13.01
C MET A 98 -8.50 -5.47 13.20
N LEU A 99 -9.68 -5.06 12.71
CA LEU A 99 -10.90 -5.87 12.78
C LEU A 99 -11.00 -6.92 11.65
N LEU A 100 -9.94 -7.10 10.85
CA LEU A 100 -9.88 -8.24 9.94
C LEU A 100 -9.72 -9.55 10.75
N PRO A 101 -10.50 -10.60 10.43
CA PRO A 101 -10.37 -11.92 11.02
C PRO A 101 -8.96 -12.53 10.92
N GLU A 102 -8.65 -13.50 11.79
CA GLU A 102 -7.33 -14.12 11.89
C GLU A 102 -6.95 -14.91 10.62
N GLU A 103 -7.94 -15.40 9.88
CA GLU A 103 -7.76 -16.03 8.57
C GLU A 103 -7.10 -15.08 7.56
N TYR A 104 -7.18 -13.76 7.78
CA TYR A 104 -6.59 -12.72 6.92
C TYR A 104 -5.45 -11.97 7.60
N LYS A 105 -4.79 -12.59 8.59
CA LYS A 105 -3.67 -12.02 9.33
C LYS A 105 -2.51 -11.54 8.45
N GLU A 106 -2.29 -12.17 7.29
CA GLU A 106 -1.22 -11.79 6.37
C GLU A 106 -1.49 -10.44 5.71
N THR A 107 -2.70 -10.27 5.16
CA THR A 107 -3.17 -8.98 4.62
C THR A 107 -3.14 -7.90 5.70
N ARG A 108 -3.69 -8.21 6.88
CA ARG A 108 -3.69 -7.30 8.04
C ARG A 108 -2.27 -6.89 8.42
N GLY A 109 -1.38 -7.86 8.61
CA GLY A 109 0.01 -7.63 9.01
C GLY A 109 0.80 -6.81 8.00
N GLN A 110 0.66 -7.11 6.70
CA GLN A 110 1.35 -6.38 5.65
C GLN A 110 0.88 -4.93 5.55
N VAL A 111 -0.43 -4.70 5.56
CA VAL A 111 -0.98 -3.33 5.48
C VAL A 111 -0.55 -2.51 6.70
N LEU A 112 -0.65 -3.07 7.91
CA LEU A 112 -0.21 -2.39 9.13
C LEU A 112 1.29 -2.09 9.15
N MET A 113 2.12 -2.99 8.61
CA MET A 113 3.55 -2.75 8.45
C MET A 113 3.80 -1.57 7.51
N LEU A 114 3.15 -1.52 6.34
CA LEU A 114 3.28 -0.40 5.39
C LEU A 114 2.84 0.93 6.01
N LEU A 115 1.73 0.95 6.75
CA LEU A 115 1.28 2.16 7.45
C LEU A 115 2.23 2.61 8.56
N ARG A 116 2.95 1.67 9.20
CA ARG A 116 4.00 1.98 10.20
C ARG A 116 5.26 2.55 9.57
N MET A 117 5.53 2.25 8.31
CA MET A 117 6.66 2.83 7.57
C MET A 117 6.44 4.32 7.31
N ILE A 118 5.19 4.76 7.09
CA ILE A 118 4.86 6.18 6.89
C ILE A 118 5.19 6.96 8.16
N LYS A 119 6.27 7.74 8.17
CA LYS A 119 6.70 8.53 9.34
C LYS A 119 5.99 9.88 9.41
N ARG A 120 6.11 10.53 10.57
CA ARG A 120 5.82 11.96 10.70
C ARG A 120 6.81 12.72 9.84
N TRP A 121 6.35 13.79 9.21
CA TRP A 121 7.22 14.68 8.46
C TRP A 121 7.80 15.74 9.41
N GLU A 122 9.10 15.63 9.68
CA GLU A 122 9.84 16.55 10.55
C GLU A 122 10.66 17.56 9.72
N GLY A 123 10.44 17.64 8.41
CA GLY A 123 11.08 18.58 7.48
C GLY A 123 12.21 17.97 6.65
N LEU A 124 12.82 16.88 7.12
CA LEU A 124 13.71 16.05 6.33
C LEU A 124 13.12 14.63 6.20
N PRO A 125 13.08 14.03 5.00
CA PRO A 125 13.45 14.63 3.71
C PRO A 125 12.52 15.79 3.30
N ALA A 126 12.91 16.53 2.26
CA ALA A 126 12.09 17.60 1.72
C ALA A 126 10.70 17.08 1.30
N TRP A 127 9.70 17.95 1.28
CA TRP A 127 8.31 17.60 1.01
C TRP A 127 8.12 16.74 -0.25
N PRO A 128 8.76 17.04 -1.41
CA PRO A 128 8.57 16.22 -2.61
C PRO A 128 8.97 14.75 -2.41
N GLU A 129 10.11 14.51 -1.77
CA GLU A 129 10.58 13.15 -1.46
C GLU A 129 9.70 12.46 -0.41
N TYR A 130 9.33 13.17 0.67
CA TYR A 130 8.40 12.66 1.68
C TYR A 130 7.04 12.28 1.05
N LYS A 131 6.54 13.14 0.16
CA LYS A 131 5.29 12.94 -0.58
C LYS A 131 5.39 11.70 -1.48
N LEU A 132 6.48 11.55 -2.22
CA LEU A 132 6.74 10.38 -3.05
C LEU A 132 6.76 9.08 -2.23
N GLU A 133 7.58 9.05 -1.17
CA GLU A 133 7.68 7.91 -0.24
C GLU A 133 6.30 7.52 0.31
N THR A 134 5.58 8.50 0.85
CA THR A 134 4.26 8.27 1.46
C THR A 134 3.24 7.80 0.43
N SER A 135 3.26 8.35 -0.79
CA SER A 135 2.33 7.96 -1.86
C SER A 135 2.58 6.51 -2.32
N LEU A 136 3.84 6.07 -2.39
CA LEU A 136 4.20 4.67 -2.69
C LEU A 136 3.70 3.70 -1.62
N LEU A 137 3.94 4.03 -0.34
CA LEU A 137 3.49 3.21 0.80
C LEU A 137 1.96 3.10 0.87
N LEU A 138 1.25 4.22 0.68
CA LEU A 138 -0.21 4.23 0.63
C LEU A 138 -0.75 3.41 -0.54
N SER A 139 -0.14 3.55 -1.71
CA SER A 139 -0.56 2.80 -2.91
C SER A 139 -0.41 1.30 -2.73
N GLU A 140 0.69 0.86 -2.10
CA GLU A 140 0.90 -0.56 -1.82
C GLU A 140 -0.10 -1.07 -0.77
N ALA A 141 -0.32 -0.31 0.31
CA ALA A 141 -1.31 -0.67 1.33
C ALA A 141 -2.73 -0.80 0.74
N MET A 142 -3.12 0.16 -0.10
CA MET A 142 -4.39 0.15 -0.81
C MET A 142 -4.50 -1.03 -1.79
N LYS A 143 -3.41 -1.45 -2.44
CA LYS A 143 -3.40 -2.63 -3.32
C LYS A 143 -3.76 -3.91 -2.55
N PHE A 144 -3.16 -4.13 -1.39
CA PHE A 144 -3.48 -5.28 -0.52
C PHE A 144 -4.96 -5.27 -0.09
N LEU A 145 -5.47 -4.14 0.39
CA LEU A 145 -6.88 -4.02 0.80
C LEU A 145 -7.84 -4.18 -0.38
N GLY A 146 -7.55 -3.55 -1.52
CA GLY A 146 -8.41 -3.60 -2.70
C GLY A 146 -8.52 -5.00 -3.31
N LEU A 147 -7.41 -5.74 -3.39
CA LEU A 147 -7.44 -7.14 -3.85
C LEU A 147 -8.20 -8.03 -2.88
N PHE A 148 -8.02 -7.84 -1.57
CA PHE A 148 -8.79 -8.56 -0.55
C PHE A 148 -10.30 -8.31 -0.67
N VAL A 149 -10.73 -7.05 -0.81
CA VAL A 149 -12.15 -6.69 -0.98
C VAL A 149 -12.73 -7.38 -2.22
N ARG A 150 -11.98 -7.40 -3.32
CA ARG A 150 -12.35 -8.08 -4.57
C ARG A 150 -12.36 -9.61 -4.47
N GLY A 151 -11.84 -10.17 -3.38
CA GLY A 151 -11.70 -11.63 -3.22
C GLY A 151 -10.60 -12.23 -4.10
N SER A 152 -9.65 -11.40 -4.55
CA SER A 152 -8.47 -11.83 -5.31
C SER A 152 -7.41 -12.41 -4.37
N SER A 153 -6.43 -13.10 -4.95
CA SER A 153 -5.26 -13.57 -4.21
C SER A 153 -4.50 -12.41 -3.57
N VAL A 154 -3.88 -12.68 -2.42
CA VAL A 154 -2.98 -11.75 -1.75
C VAL A 154 -1.83 -11.44 -2.71
N PRO A 155 -1.52 -10.16 -2.98
CA PRO A 155 -0.43 -9.82 -3.89
C PRO A 155 0.92 -10.22 -3.28
N GLU A 156 1.90 -10.47 -4.14
CA GLU A 156 3.28 -10.69 -3.71
C GLU A 156 3.81 -9.48 -2.93
N LYS A 157 4.50 -9.76 -1.82
CA LYS A 157 5.10 -8.73 -0.98
C LYS A 157 6.32 -8.18 -1.69
N ARG A 158 6.34 -6.87 -1.91
CA ARG A 158 7.51 -6.15 -2.43
C ARG A 158 8.32 -5.58 -1.29
N ASP A 159 9.63 -5.53 -1.45
CA ASP A 159 10.49 -4.74 -0.58
C ASP A 159 10.27 -3.26 -0.89
N MET A 160 9.39 -2.64 -0.10
CA MET A 160 9.09 -1.22 -0.29
C MET A 160 10.26 -0.32 0.05
N THR A 161 11.21 -0.74 0.89
CA THR A 161 12.42 0.04 1.15
C THR A 161 13.26 0.17 -0.13
N GLU A 162 13.46 -0.93 -0.86
CA GLU A 162 14.18 -0.91 -2.13
C GLU A 162 13.42 -0.13 -3.22
N VAL A 163 12.09 -0.29 -3.30
CA VAL A 163 11.26 0.46 -4.25
C VAL A 163 11.33 1.96 -4.00
N ILE A 164 11.19 2.39 -2.73
CA ILE A 164 11.27 3.80 -2.34
C ILE A 164 12.65 4.37 -2.65
N ALA A 165 13.72 3.66 -2.30
CA ALA A 165 15.09 4.12 -2.56
C ALA A 165 15.34 4.33 -4.07
N ARG A 166 14.90 3.39 -4.91
CA ARG A 166 15.01 3.51 -6.37
C ARG A 166 14.20 4.69 -6.91
N GLU A 167 12.98 4.86 -6.45
CA GLU A 167 12.10 5.92 -6.94
C GLU A 167 12.59 7.32 -6.51
N ILE A 168 13.10 7.46 -5.27
CA ILE A 168 13.73 8.70 -4.80
C ILE A 168 14.98 9.02 -5.61
N GLU A 169 15.83 8.03 -5.87
CA GLU A 169 17.03 8.23 -6.70
C GLU A 169 16.66 8.64 -8.13
N HIS A 170 15.66 7.99 -8.72
CA HIS A 170 15.15 8.36 -10.04
C HIS A 170 14.61 9.80 -10.05
N TYR A 171 13.81 10.16 -9.04
CA TYR A 171 13.30 11.51 -8.86
C TYR A 171 14.43 12.54 -8.75
N ARG A 172 15.44 12.30 -7.91
CA ARG A 172 16.60 13.18 -7.72
C ARG A 172 17.40 13.39 -9.01
N ARG A 173 17.60 12.32 -9.80
CA ARG A 173 18.26 12.44 -11.11
C ARG A 173 17.47 13.28 -12.09
N GLN A 174 16.15 13.12 -12.14
CA GLN A 174 15.30 13.96 -12.99
C GLN A 174 15.36 15.44 -12.57
N GLU A 175 15.33 15.71 -11.27
CA GLU A 175 15.44 17.07 -10.74
C GLU A 175 16.80 17.68 -11.07
N ALA A 176 17.88 16.93 -10.87
CA ALA A 176 19.23 17.34 -11.24
C ALA A 176 19.41 17.61 -12.74
N HIS A 177 18.79 16.80 -13.61
CA HIS A 177 18.79 17.04 -15.05
C HIS A 177 18.09 18.36 -15.41
N ARG A 178 16.89 18.61 -14.86
CA ARG A 178 16.15 19.86 -15.11
C ARG A 178 16.92 21.07 -14.61
N GLU A 179 17.49 20.99 -13.42
CA GLU A 179 18.28 22.07 -12.85
C GLU A 179 19.53 22.37 -13.70
N LEU A 180 20.21 21.33 -14.20
CA LEU A 180 21.35 21.50 -15.10
C LEU A 180 20.93 22.12 -16.45
N GLU A 181 19.80 21.70 -17.02
CA GLU A 181 19.25 22.30 -18.25
C GLU A 181 18.92 23.78 -18.08
N ASP A 182 18.36 24.16 -16.93
CA ASP A 182 18.04 25.55 -16.61
C ASP A 182 19.31 26.39 -16.40
N LEU A 183 20.32 25.86 -15.70
CA LEU A 183 21.63 26.51 -15.56
C LEU A 183 22.35 26.66 -16.89
N ASN A 184 22.31 25.66 -17.76
CA ASN A 184 22.91 25.75 -19.09
C ASN A 184 22.26 26.85 -19.93
N ARG A 185 20.91 26.93 -19.91
CA ARG A 185 20.17 28.00 -20.59
C ARG A 185 20.54 29.38 -20.05
N GLU A 186 20.62 29.54 -18.73
CA GLU A 186 21.04 30.79 -18.10
C GLU A 186 22.48 31.17 -18.47
N GLY A 187 23.38 30.18 -18.52
CA GLY A 187 24.75 30.32 -18.96
C GLY A 187 24.87 30.79 -20.41
N GLU A 188 24.05 30.28 -21.31
CA GLU A 188 23.98 30.71 -22.71
C GLU A 188 23.45 32.13 -22.87
N GLU A 189 22.43 32.52 -22.09
CA GLU A 189 21.78 33.82 -22.22
C GLU A 189 22.59 34.97 -21.61
N ARG A 190 23.17 34.76 -20.41
CA ARG A 190 23.68 35.85 -19.56
C ARG A 190 25.05 35.55 -18.95
N GLY A 191 25.53 34.32 -19.10
CA GLY A 191 26.67 33.79 -18.36
C GLY A 191 26.29 33.42 -16.93
N LEU A 192 26.80 32.27 -16.45
CA LEU A 192 26.65 31.86 -15.06
C LEU A 192 27.62 32.65 -14.16
N ASP A 193 27.20 32.96 -12.94
CA ASP A 193 28.09 33.45 -11.90
C ASP A 193 28.96 32.31 -11.32
N ALA A 194 29.73 32.60 -10.27
CA ALA A 194 30.61 31.58 -9.68
C ALA A 194 29.83 30.43 -9.01
N GLU A 195 28.71 30.75 -8.36
CA GLU A 195 27.86 29.77 -7.68
C GLU A 195 27.13 28.87 -8.67
N GLY A 196 26.58 29.44 -9.74
CA GLY A 196 25.94 28.71 -10.83
C GLY A 196 26.90 27.76 -11.54
N ARG A 197 28.17 28.15 -11.75
CA ARG A 197 29.20 27.26 -12.30
C ARG A 197 29.55 26.10 -11.37
N GLU A 198 29.71 26.38 -10.08
CA GLU A 198 29.99 25.34 -9.08
C GLU A 198 28.82 24.35 -8.98
N ARG A 199 27.59 24.87 -9.00
CA ARG A 199 26.37 24.05 -8.98
C ARG A 199 26.23 23.19 -10.23
N ALA A 200 26.48 23.75 -11.42
CA ALA A 200 26.46 22.99 -12.67
C ALA A 200 27.50 21.86 -12.66
N ALA A 201 28.74 22.14 -12.24
CA ALA A 201 29.79 21.12 -12.14
C ALA A 201 29.43 20.00 -11.14
N TYR A 202 28.83 20.35 -10.00
CA TYR A 202 28.31 19.36 -9.05
C TYR A 202 27.22 18.49 -9.68
N LEU A 203 26.27 19.09 -10.41
CA LEU A 203 25.18 18.36 -11.06
C LEU A 203 25.68 17.44 -12.17
N GLU A 204 26.64 17.89 -12.98
CA GLU A 204 27.28 17.05 -14.00
C GLU A 204 28.01 15.86 -13.37
N GLN A 205 28.72 16.06 -12.25
CA GLN A 205 29.37 14.97 -11.53
C GLN A 205 28.33 13.99 -10.93
N PHE A 206 27.28 14.52 -10.30
CA PHE A 206 26.19 13.72 -9.72
C PHE A 206 25.47 12.87 -10.77
N LEU A 207 25.26 13.42 -11.96
CA LEU A 207 24.64 12.73 -13.10
C LEU A 207 25.61 11.80 -13.84
N GLY A 208 26.91 11.83 -13.55
CA GLY A 208 27.94 11.06 -14.23
C GLY A 208 28.22 11.54 -15.66
N LEU A 209 27.98 12.82 -15.95
CA LEU A 209 28.20 13.44 -17.26
C LEU A 209 29.64 13.96 -17.43
N SER A 210 30.31 14.33 -16.34
CA SER A 210 31.72 14.74 -16.39
C SER A 210 32.62 13.50 -16.55
N GLN A 211 33.36 13.41 -17.65
CA GLN A 211 34.46 12.48 -17.77
C GLN A 211 35.56 12.89 -16.77
N ALA A 212 36.10 11.93 -16.02
CA ALA A 212 37.33 12.14 -15.28
C ALA A 212 38.39 12.70 -16.23
N PRO A 213 39.24 13.67 -15.80
CA PRO A 213 40.30 14.16 -16.66
C PRO A 213 41.16 12.95 -17.07
N GLU A 214 41.24 12.69 -18.38
CA GLU A 214 42.28 11.83 -18.92
C GLU A 214 43.60 12.37 -18.41
N THR A 215 44.21 11.67 -17.45
CA THR A 215 45.61 11.87 -17.08
C THR A 215 46.39 11.85 -18.39
N PRO A 216 47.06 12.96 -18.79
CA PRO A 216 47.89 12.90 -19.96
C PRO A 216 48.96 11.85 -19.66
N GLU A 217 49.00 10.77 -20.44
CA GLU A 217 50.18 9.92 -20.52
C GLU A 217 51.35 10.86 -20.83
N ALA A 218 52.14 11.13 -19.79
CA ALA A 218 53.35 11.90 -19.87
C ALA A 218 54.21 11.24 -20.95
N GLY A 219 54.41 11.95 -22.05
CA GLY A 219 55.20 11.50 -23.18
C GLY A 219 56.53 10.96 -22.69
N SER A 220 56.74 9.66 -22.89
CA SER A 220 58.05 9.06 -22.89
C SER A 220 58.75 9.40 -24.21
N GLY A 221 59.01 10.68 -24.42
CA GLY A 221 60.02 11.14 -25.36
C GLY A 221 61.37 11.03 -24.68
N THR A 222 62.08 9.93 -24.91
CA THR A 222 63.49 9.80 -24.53
C THR A 222 64.34 10.46 -25.61
N PRO A 223 65.17 11.48 -25.29
CA PRO A 223 66.21 11.92 -26.20
C PRO A 223 67.48 11.11 -25.90
N SER A 224 67.98 10.36 -26.88
CA SER A 224 69.41 10.02 -27.09
C SER A 224 69.59 9.38 -28.45
#